data_AF-A0A5C7NIY2-F1
#
_entry.id   AF-A0A5C7NIY2-F1
#
_cell.length_a   1.000
_cell.length_b   1.000
_cell.length_c   1.000
_cell.angle_alpha   90.00
_cell.angle_beta   90.00
_cell.angle_gamma   90.00
#
_symmetry.space_group_name_H-M   'P 1'
#
loop_
_entity.id
_entity.type
_entity.pdbx_description
1 polymer ?
#
loop_
_entity_poly.entity_id
_entity_poly.type
_entity_poly.pdbx_seq_one_letter_code
_entity_poly.pdbx_strand_id
1 'polypeptide(L)'
;MKTSSLKLIALSIGLAFSLGAAAAETMSKDDYKAGETKIAADYKAARAACGAKADNQNDICVAEAKGKERVALAELEASYKPSRKAHYEVQVAKAEAAGAVARERCDDMAGNAKDVCVKEAKAAETSAKAYAMAQMKTSAATATGNEKAAEARSDAKGKVAEARKDAASDKREAQYTVDKEKCGSLAGTAKAQCMDQARANMGK
;
A
#
# COMPACT_ATOMS: atom_id res chain seq x y z
N MET A 1 -51.49 -31.90 -52.95
CA MET A 1 -51.98 -31.37 -51.66
C MET A 1 -50.88 -30.52 -51.05
N LYS A 2 -51.17 -29.21 -50.95
CA LYS A 2 -50.61 -28.14 -50.09
C LYS A 2 -49.10 -28.15 -49.73
N THR A 3 -48.37 -27.31 -50.46
CA THR A 3 -47.24 -26.53 -49.96
C THR A 3 -47.67 -25.73 -48.72
N SER A 4 -46.89 -25.79 -47.63
CA SER A 4 -47.11 -24.95 -46.44
C SER A 4 -45.95 -23.98 -46.26
N SER A 5 -46.31 -22.71 -46.38
CA SER A 5 -45.46 -21.53 -46.37
C SER A 5 -44.91 -21.19 -44.99
N LEU A 6 -43.77 -20.49 -45.01
CA LEU A 6 -43.21 -19.60 -43.98
C LEU A 6 -44.25 -19.05 -43.00
N LYS A 7 -43.94 -19.12 -41.70
CA LYS A 7 -44.10 -18.00 -40.76
C LYS A 7 -42.96 -18.02 -39.73
N LEU A 8 -41.89 -17.27 -40.03
CA LEU A 8 -40.97 -16.77 -39.01
C LEU A 8 -41.71 -15.62 -38.29
N ILE A 9 -42.04 -15.80 -37.01
CA ILE A 9 -42.49 -14.70 -36.15
C ILE A 9 -41.28 -14.31 -35.30
N ALA A 10 -40.59 -13.25 -35.72
CA ALA A 10 -39.59 -12.58 -34.91
C ALA A 10 -40.32 -11.76 -33.84
N LEU A 11 -40.28 -12.21 -32.58
CA LEU A 11 -40.72 -11.43 -31.43
C LEU A 11 -39.52 -10.60 -30.93
N SER A 12 -39.34 -9.41 -31.50
CA SER A 12 -38.39 -8.42 -30.99
C SER A 12 -38.94 -7.82 -29.69
N ILE A 13 -38.55 -8.37 -28.54
CA ILE A 13 -38.67 -7.71 -27.25
C ILE A 13 -37.60 -6.61 -27.22
N GLY A 14 -38.02 -5.40 -27.58
CA GLY A 14 -37.23 -4.20 -27.34
C GLY A 14 -37.11 -3.98 -25.84
N LEU A 15 -35.99 -4.40 -25.25
CA LEU A 15 -35.60 -3.94 -23.93
C LEU A 15 -35.13 -2.49 -24.11
N ALA A 16 -36.05 -1.54 -23.95
CA ALA A 16 -35.71 -0.15 -23.77
C ALA A 16 -34.91 -0.04 -22.47
N PHE A 17 -33.58 -0.13 -22.57
CA PHE A 17 -32.66 0.25 -21.51
C PHE A 17 -32.77 1.77 -21.40
N SER A 18 -33.75 2.23 -20.63
CA SER A 18 -33.73 3.57 -20.10
C SER A 18 -32.47 3.64 -19.24
N LEU A 19 -31.44 4.31 -19.76
CA LEU A 19 -30.36 4.84 -18.94
C LEU A 19 -30.99 5.90 -18.04
N GLY A 20 -31.69 5.46 -16.99
CA GLY A 20 -31.88 6.27 -15.81
C GLY A 20 -30.48 6.54 -15.29
N ALA A 21 -30.03 7.79 -15.41
CA ALA A 21 -28.93 8.27 -14.61
C ALA A 21 -29.31 8.00 -13.15
N ALA A 22 -28.78 6.92 -12.57
CA ALA A 22 -28.75 6.79 -11.13
C ALA A 22 -27.93 7.98 -10.65
N ALA A 23 -28.63 9.03 -10.19
CA ALA A 23 -28.00 10.09 -9.44
C ALA A 23 -27.24 9.37 -8.32
N ALA A 24 -25.91 9.51 -8.32
CA ALA A 24 -25.11 9.00 -7.23
C ALA A 24 -25.58 9.75 -5.98
N GLU A 25 -26.42 9.10 -5.16
CA GLU A 25 -26.81 9.66 -3.87
C GLU A 25 -25.53 9.74 -3.02
N THR A 26 -25.04 10.96 -2.85
CA THR A 26 -23.94 11.26 -1.95
C THR A 26 -24.43 11.06 -0.52
N MET A 27 -23.66 10.32 0.28
CA MET A 27 -23.97 10.03 1.68
C MET A 27 -24.38 11.29 2.46
N SER A 28 -25.43 11.20 3.29
CA SER A 28 -25.88 12.34 4.09
C SER A 28 -24.88 12.66 5.22
N LYS A 29 -24.98 13.85 5.81
CA LYS A 29 -24.16 14.23 6.97
C LYS A 29 -24.45 13.35 8.20
N ASP A 30 -25.70 12.89 8.34
CA ASP A 30 -26.08 12.04 9.46
C ASP A 30 -25.56 10.61 9.27
N ASP A 31 -25.61 10.08 8.04
CA ASP A 31 -24.98 8.80 7.69
C ASP A 31 -23.46 8.84 7.87
N TYR A 32 -22.81 9.96 7.52
CA TYR A 32 -21.37 10.15 7.76
C TYR A 32 -21.03 10.05 9.26
N LYS A 33 -21.74 10.78 10.12
CA LYS A 33 -21.54 10.73 11.58
C LYS A 33 -21.84 9.34 12.16
N ALA A 34 -22.86 8.67 11.64
CA ALA A 34 -23.18 7.30 12.01
C ALA A 34 -22.04 6.35 11.62
N GLY A 35 -21.46 6.55 10.43
CA GLY A 35 -20.26 5.87 9.95
C GLY A 35 -19.05 6.08 10.87
N GLU A 36 -18.74 7.32 11.26
CA GLU A 36 -17.64 7.63 12.19
C GLU A 36 -17.84 6.91 13.53
N THR A 37 -19.06 6.98 14.07
CA THR A 37 -19.43 6.32 15.33
C THR A 37 -19.25 4.81 15.24
N LYS A 38 -19.68 4.20 14.13
CA LYS A 38 -19.51 2.77 13.87
C LYS A 38 -18.03 2.39 13.77
N ILE A 39 -17.23 3.14 13.03
CA ILE A 39 -15.79 2.88 12.87
C ILE A 39 -15.07 2.95 14.23
N ALA A 40 -15.39 3.95 15.05
CA ALA A 40 -14.82 4.08 16.39
C ALA A 40 -15.21 2.90 17.30
N ALA A 41 -16.47 2.44 17.22
CA ALA A 41 -16.93 1.26 17.95
C ALA A 41 -16.23 -0.03 17.48
N ASP A 42 -16.09 -0.21 16.16
CA ASP A 42 -15.39 -1.34 15.55
C ASP A 42 -13.91 -1.36 15.95
N TYR A 43 -13.23 -0.21 15.96
CA TYR A 43 -11.85 -0.07 16.44
C TYR A 43 -11.73 -0.41 17.93
N LYS A 44 -12.62 0.13 18.77
CA LYS A 44 -12.63 -0.17 20.21
C LYS A 44 -12.78 -1.67 20.47
N ALA A 45 -13.71 -2.33 19.75
CA ALA A 45 -13.91 -3.77 19.85
C ALA A 45 -12.68 -4.57 19.38
N ALA A 46 -12.12 -4.20 18.22
CA ALA A 46 -10.91 -4.85 17.68
C ALA A 46 -9.71 -4.69 18.61
N ARG A 47 -9.49 -3.49 19.17
CA ARG A 47 -8.42 -3.23 20.12
C ARG A 47 -8.60 -4.01 21.43
N ALA A 48 -9.82 -4.11 21.94
CA ALA A 48 -10.11 -4.93 23.11
C ALA A 48 -9.81 -6.42 22.85
N ALA A 49 -10.14 -6.93 21.66
CA ALA A 49 -9.83 -8.30 21.26
C ALA A 49 -8.32 -8.58 21.17
N CYS A 50 -7.48 -7.55 20.94
CA CYS A 50 -6.03 -7.68 20.99
C CYS A 50 -5.49 -7.97 22.40
N GLY A 51 -6.21 -7.62 23.47
CA GLY A 51 -5.76 -7.78 24.86
C GLY A 51 -5.48 -9.22 25.28
N ALA A 52 -6.00 -10.22 24.55
CA ALA A 52 -5.69 -11.63 24.78
C ALA A 52 -4.33 -12.09 24.20
N LYS A 53 -3.64 -11.21 23.47
CA LYS A 53 -2.33 -11.49 22.84
C LYS A 53 -1.21 -10.94 23.70
N ALA A 54 -0.06 -11.61 23.69
CA ALA A 54 1.14 -11.21 24.41
C ALA A 54 2.19 -10.61 23.47
N ASP A 55 3.01 -9.71 24.03
CA ASP A 55 4.20 -9.13 23.40
C ASP A 55 3.93 -8.62 21.97
N ASN A 56 4.82 -8.93 21.02
CA ASN A 56 4.71 -8.45 19.64
C ASN A 56 3.41 -8.87 18.94
N GLN A 57 2.78 -9.98 19.35
CA GLN A 57 1.47 -10.36 18.79
C GLN A 57 0.38 -9.36 19.19
N ASN A 58 0.49 -8.75 20.37
CA ASN A 58 -0.36 -7.65 20.80
C ASN A 58 -0.13 -6.41 19.93
N ASP A 59 1.14 -6.03 19.77
CA ASP A 59 1.52 -4.83 19.03
C ASP A 59 1.10 -4.90 17.56
N ILE A 60 1.36 -6.02 16.88
CA ILE A 60 0.87 -6.29 15.53
C ILE A 60 -0.65 -6.17 15.46
N CYS A 61 -1.38 -6.77 16.42
CA CYS A 61 -2.84 -6.71 16.43
C CYS A 61 -3.36 -5.27 16.62
N VAL A 62 -2.75 -4.51 17.52
CA VAL A 62 -3.11 -3.11 17.76
C VAL A 62 -2.79 -2.26 16.52
N ALA A 63 -1.66 -2.50 15.84
CA ALA A 63 -1.31 -1.83 14.59
C ALA A 63 -2.29 -2.17 13.46
N GLU A 64 -2.69 -3.43 13.32
CA GLU A 64 -3.71 -3.85 12.35
C GLU A 64 -5.06 -3.18 12.64
N ALA A 65 -5.49 -3.11 13.91
CA ALA A 65 -6.73 -2.45 14.31
C ALA A 65 -6.70 -0.94 14.00
N LYS A 66 -5.62 -0.24 14.41
CA LYS A 66 -5.41 1.18 14.09
C LYS A 66 -5.31 1.44 12.59
N GLY A 67 -4.73 0.51 11.84
CA GLY A 67 -4.63 0.58 10.39
C GLY A 67 -5.99 0.49 9.72
N LYS A 68 -6.81 -0.49 10.13
CA LYS A 68 -8.19 -0.66 9.65
C LYS A 68 -9.06 0.55 9.96
N GLU A 69 -8.96 1.11 11.17
CA GLU A 69 -9.66 2.35 11.55
C GLU A 69 -9.32 3.50 10.62
N ARG A 70 -8.02 3.79 10.44
CA ARG A 70 -7.55 4.88 9.57
C ARG A 70 -8.00 4.71 8.12
N VAL A 71 -7.90 3.49 7.58
CA VAL A 71 -8.38 3.19 6.22
C VAL A 71 -9.88 3.39 6.11
N ALA A 72 -10.67 2.91 7.08
CA ALA A 72 -12.12 3.05 7.08
C ALA A 72 -12.55 4.52 7.18
N LEU A 73 -11.88 5.34 7.99
CA LEU A 73 -12.14 6.78 8.08
C LEU A 73 -11.83 7.49 6.75
N ALA A 74 -10.71 7.14 6.10
CA ALA A 74 -10.37 7.71 4.80
C ALA A 74 -11.36 7.28 3.71
N GLU A 75 -11.81 6.02 3.73
CA GLU A 75 -12.83 5.51 2.79
C GLU A 75 -14.19 6.18 3.04
N LEU A 76 -14.58 6.39 4.30
CA LEU A 76 -15.79 7.12 4.67
C LEU A 76 -15.75 8.57 4.17
N GLU A 77 -14.63 9.28 4.37
CA GLU A 77 -14.46 10.64 3.84
C GLU A 77 -14.51 10.66 2.31
N ALA A 78 -13.90 9.67 1.64
CA ALA A 78 -13.96 9.54 0.19
C ALA A 78 -15.38 9.24 -0.33
N SER A 79 -16.19 8.52 0.43
CA SER A 79 -17.61 8.31 0.12
C SER A 79 -18.45 9.57 0.39
N TYR A 80 -18.11 10.35 1.41
CA TYR A 80 -18.84 11.58 1.78
C TYR A 80 -18.54 12.74 0.82
N LYS A 81 -17.25 12.92 0.48
CA LYS A 81 -16.75 13.98 -0.40
C LYS A 81 -15.82 13.37 -1.46
N PRO A 82 -16.39 12.68 -2.47
CA PRO A 82 -15.62 12.05 -3.52
C PRO A 82 -14.73 13.06 -4.25
N SER A 83 -13.43 12.82 -4.26
CA SER A 83 -12.46 13.60 -5.01
C SER A 83 -11.20 12.80 -5.28
N ARG A 84 -10.41 13.22 -6.28
CA ARG A 84 -9.08 12.62 -6.54
C ARG A 84 -8.19 12.66 -5.30
N LYS A 85 -8.26 13.74 -4.51
CA LYS A 85 -7.52 13.86 -3.26
C LYS A 85 -8.02 12.85 -2.23
N ALA A 86 -9.34 12.71 -2.07
CA ALA A 86 -9.89 11.74 -1.12
C ALA A 86 -9.50 10.29 -1.47
N HIS A 87 -9.53 9.91 -2.76
CA HIS A 87 -9.01 8.61 -3.20
C HIS A 87 -7.50 8.45 -2.96
N TYR A 88 -6.71 9.51 -3.12
CA TYR A 88 -5.29 9.50 -2.77
C TYR A 88 -5.07 9.26 -1.27
N GLU A 89 -5.80 9.96 -0.40
CA GLU A 89 -5.70 9.78 1.06
C GLU A 89 -6.07 8.35 1.49
N VAL A 90 -7.04 7.71 0.84
CA VAL A 90 -7.35 6.27 1.07
C VAL A 90 -6.13 5.40 0.78
N GLN A 91 -5.43 5.64 -0.33
CA GLN A 91 -4.25 4.84 -0.68
C GLN A 91 -3.06 5.13 0.24
N VAL A 92 -2.90 6.38 0.69
CA VAL A 92 -1.91 6.74 1.72
C VAL A 92 -2.21 6.03 3.03
N ALA A 93 -3.46 6.04 3.50
CA ALA A 93 -3.87 5.34 4.72
C ALA A 93 -3.60 3.83 4.62
N LYS A 94 -3.87 3.21 3.46
CA LYS A 94 -3.55 1.79 3.21
C LYS A 94 -2.04 1.51 3.26
N ALA A 95 -1.24 2.38 2.66
CA ALA A 95 0.22 2.27 2.70
C ALA A 95 0.76 2.39 4.13
N GLU A 96 0.28 3.36 4.90
CA GLU A 96 0.68 3.56 6.30
C GLU A 96 0.24 2.42 7.21
N ALA A 97 -0.96 1.89 7.01
CA ALA A 97 -1.45 0.73 7.74
C ALA A 97 -0.56 -0.49 7.47
N ALA A 98 -0.27 -0.79 6.20
CA ALA A 98 0.60 -1.89 5.83
C ALA A 98 2.04 -1.68 6.34
N GLY A 99 2.58 -0.47 6.22
CA GLY A 99 3.92 -0.12 6.70
C GLY A 99 4.06 -0.23 8.22
N ALA A 100 3.04 0.19 8.98
CA ALA A 100 3.01 0.04 10.43
C ALA A 100 3.01 -1.43 10.83
N VAL A 101 2.09 -2.23 10.28
CA VAL A 101 2.04 -3.68 10.56
C VAL A 101 3.34 -4.38 10.17
N ALA A 102 3.94 -4.01 9.04
CA ALA A 102 5.22 -4.56 8.62
C ALA A 102 6.35 -4.21 9.61
N ARG A 103 6.37 -3.00 10.18
CA ARG A 103 7.35 -2.61 11.21
C ARG A 103 7.17 -3.40 12.51
N GLU A 104 5.95 -3.55 13.02
CA GLU A 104 5.70 -4.38 14.21
C GLU A 104 6.14 -5.85 13.97
N ARG A 105 5.89 -6.38 12.75
CA ARG A 105 6.38 -7.73 12.39
C ARG A 105 7.90 -7.86 12.39
N CYS A 106 8.63 -6.75 12.26
CA CYS A 106 10.09 -6.74 12.39
C CYS A 106 10.55 -6.72 13.84
N ASP A 107 9.69 -6.42 14.82
CA ASP A 107 10.13 -6.15 16.19
C ASP A 107 10.64 -7.37 16.94
N ASP A 108 10.17 -8.57 16.57
CA ASP A 108 10.67 -9.86 17.07
C ASP A 108 12.09 -10.21 16.55
N MET A 109 12.57 -9.50 15.52
CA MET A 109 13.91 -9.74 15.00
C MET A 109 14.96 -9.04 15.87
N ALA A 110 16.22 -9.46 15.77
CA ALA A 110 17.32 -8.85 16.51
C ALA A 110 18.46 -8.42 15.58
N GLY A 111 19.21 -7.41 16.02
CA GLY A 111 20.38 -6.88 15.33
C GLY A 111 20.09 -6.48 13.88
N ASN A 112 21.05 -6.76 13.00
CA ASN A 112 20.99 -6.35 11.59
C ASN A 112 19.75 -6.87 10.85
N ALA A 113 19.19 -8.03 11.24
CA ALA A 113 17.97 -8.56 10.62
C ALA A 113 16.76 -7.65 10.87
N LYS A 114 16.62 -7.12 12.09
CA LYS A 114 15.58 -6.14 12.44
C LYS A 114 15.74 -4.85 11.64
N ASP A 115 16.96 -4.31 11.59
CA ASP A 115 17.23 -3.06 10.89
C ASP A 115 16.91 -3.16 9.39
N VAL A 116 17.31 -4.25 8.74
CA VAL A 116 16.97 -4.51 7.33
C VAL A 116 15.45 -4.62 7.15
N CYS A 117 14.77 -5.37 8.02
CA CYS A 117 13.32 -5.53 7.95
C CYS A 117 12.58 -4.20 8.06
N VAL A 118 12.92 -3.37 9.06
CA VAL A 118 12.28 -2.05 9.27
C VAL A 118 12.52 -1.12 8.08
N LYS A 119 13.71 -1.15 7.49
CA LYS A 119 14.02 -0.37 6.29
C LYS A 119 13.25 -0.85 5.07
N GLU A 120 13.15 -2.16 4.84
CA GLU A 120 12.34 -2.73 3.77
C GLU A 120 10.85 -2.34 3.93
N ALA A 121 10.31 -2.39 5.15
CA ALA A 121 8.96 -1.93 5.47
C ALA A 121 8.77 -0.43 5.15
N LYS A 122 9.71 0.44 5.54
CA LYS A 122 9.68 1.88 5.25
C LYS A 122 9.79 2.16 3.75
N ALA A 123 10.63 1.43 3.03
CA ALA A 123 10.78 1.55 1.58
C ALA A 123 9.50 1.12 0.84
N ALA A 124 8.85 0.04 1.30
CA ALA A 124 7.57 -0.41 0.77
C ALA A 124 6.46 0.63 1.00
N GLU A 125 6.34 1.19 2.21
CA GLU A 125 5.39 2.27 2.52
C GLU A 125 5.64 3.50 1.64
N THR A 126 6.89 3.96 1.55
CA THR A 126 7.28 5.13 0.75
C THR A 126 6.96 4.91 -0.73
N SER A 127 7.27 3.73 -1.25
CA SER A 127 6.95 3.35 -2.64
C SER A 127 5.45 3.38 -2.88
N ALA A 128 4.65 2.80 -1.97
CA ALA A 128 3.19 2.78 -2.09
C ALA A 128 2.59 4.20 -2.08
N LYS A 129 3.04 5.09 -1.18
CA LYS A 129 2.64 6.50 -1.16
C LYS A 129 3.00 7.24 -2.45
N ALA A 130 4.22 7.00 -2.97
CA ALA A 130 4.65 7.61 -4.23
C ALA A 130 3.82 7.11 -5.43
N TYR A 131 3.50 5.81 -5.50
CA TYR A 131 2.60 5.26 -6.52
C TYR A 131 1.19 5.87 -6.41
N ALA A 132 0.64 6.01 -5.21
CA ALA A 132 -0.64 6.68 -5.00
C ALA A 132 -0.63 8.11 -5.53
N MET A 133 0.43 8.88 -5.24
CA MET A 133 0.60 10.24 -5.75
C MET A 133 0.70 10.28 -7.28
N ALA A 134 1.43 9.33 -7.88
CA ALA A 134 1.56 9.21 -9.33
C ALA A 134 0.21 8.98 -10.00
N GLN A 135 -0.63 8.10 -9.42
CA GLN A 135 -1.96 7.79 -9.93
C GLN A 135 -2.92 8.98 -9.79
N MET A 136 -2.86 9.69 -8.66
CA MET A 136 -3.64 10.91 -8.45
C MET A 136 -3.27 11.99 -9.49
N LYS A 137 -1.98 12.25 -9.71
CA LYS A 137 -1.53 13.24 -10.71
C LYS A 137 -1.85 12.79 -12.13
N THR A 138 -1.71 11.50 -12.43
CA THR A 138 -2.07 10.92 -13.73
C THR A 138 -3.55 11.10 -14.04
N SER A 139 -4.43 10.72 -13.12
CA SER A 139 -5.89 10.87 -13.28
C SER A 139 -6.32 12.34 -13.37
N ALA A 140 -5.60 13.25 -12.71
CA ALA A 140 -5.81 14.68 -12.87
C ALA A 140 -5.42 15.17 -14.28
N ALA A 141 -4.31 14.67 -14.82
CA ALA A 141 -3.76 15.15 -16.08
C ALA A 141 -4.41 14.55 -17.34
N THR A 142 -4.95 13.31 -17.27
CA THR A 142 -5.82 12.76 -18.33
C THR A 142 -7.15 13.52 -18.42
N ALA A 143 -7.61 14.14 -17.33
CA ALA A 143 -8.79 15.01 -17.35
C ALA A 143 -8.52 16.39 -17.98
N THR A 144 -7.24 16.78 -18.16
CA THR A 144 -6.86 18.13 -18.64
C THR A 144 -5.98 18.14 -19.90
N GLY A 145 -5.69 16.97 -20.50
CA GLY A 145 -4.95 16.84 -21.76
C GLY A 145 -3.61 17.61 -21.83
N ASN A 146 -2.69 17.39 -20.88
CA ASN A 146 -1.48 18.21 -20.76
C ASN A 146 -0.17 17.41 -20.54
N GLU A 147 0.95 17.90 -21.10
CA GLU A 147 2.31 17.34 -20.96
C GLU A 147 2.79 17.18 -19.51
N LYS A 148 2.22 17.95 -18.57
CA LYS A 148 2.47 17.85 -17.11
C LYS A 148 2.15 16.47 -16.53
N ALA A 149 1.35 15.64 -17.21
CA ALA A 149 1.13 14.24 -16.84
C ALA A 149 2.43 13.42 -16.89
N ALA A 150 3.25 13.65 -17.92
CA ALA A 150 4.48 12.91 -18.15
C ALA A 150 5.56 13.30 -17.14
N GLU A 151 5.71 14.59 -16.85
CA GLU A 151 6.62 15.11 -15.83
C GLU A 151 6.25 14.59 -14.44
N ALA A 152 4.97 14.68 -14.04
CA ALA A 152 4.50 14.15 -12.77
C ALA A 152 4.72 12.63 -12.61
N ARG A 153 4.56 11.86 -13.69
CA ARG A 153 4.88 10.42 -13.72
C ARG A 153 6.38 10.19 -13.63
N SER A 154 7.19 11.02 -14.27
CA SER A 154 8.65 10.95 -14.21
C SER A 154 9.16 11.22 -12.79
N ASP A 155 8.67 12.28 -12.13
CA ASP A 155 9.01 12.61 -10.74
C ASP A 155 8.65 11.47 -9.79
N ALA A 156 7.45 10.91 -9.93
CA ALA A 156 7.03 9.80 -9.08
C ALA A 156 7.88 8.54 -9.33
N LYS A 157 8.22 8.24 -10.59
CA LYS A 157 9.17 7.18 -10.92
C LYS A 157 10.55 7.45 -10.32
N GLY A 158 11.03 8.69 -10.33
CA GLY A 158 12.28 9.13 -9.71
C GLY A 158 12.28 8.85 -8.22
N LYS A 159 11.25 9.29 -7.49
CA LYS A 159 11.11 9.04 -6.04
C LYS A 159 11.01 7.56 -5.69
N VAL A 160 10.31 6.77 -6.51
CA VAL A 160 10.26 5.31 -6.34
C VAL A 160 11.63 4.67 -6.60
N ALA A 161 12.34 5.10 -7.63
CA ALA A 161 13.68 4.59 -7.94
C ALA A 161 14.69 4.96 -6.85
N GLU A 162 14.62 6.18 -6.33
CA GLU A 162 15.43 6.65 -5.20
C GLU A 162 15.16 5.84 -3.94
N ALA A 163 13.90 5.71 -3.52
CA ALA A 163 13.53 4.90 -2.35
C ALA A 163 13.97 3.42 -2.48
N ARG A 164 13.93 2.85 -3.69
CA ARG A 164 14.44 1.50 -3.96
C ARG A 164 15.97 1.42 -3.93
N LYS A 165 16.67 2.44 -4.45
CA LYS A 165 18.12 2.51 -4.44
C LYS A 165 18.65 2.66 -3.02
N ASP A 166 18.01 3.50 -2.21
CA ASP A 166 18.36 3.70 -0.81
C ASP A 166 18.16 2.40 -0.01
N ALA A 167 17.01 1.73 -0.18
CA ALA A 167 16.77 0.43 0.43
C ALA A 167 17.81 -0.64 0.01
N ALA A 168 18.20 -0.66 -1.27
CA ALA A 168 19.20 -1.60 -1.79
C ALA A 168 20.65 -1.26 -1.37
N SER A 169 20.98 0.02 -1.17
CA SER A 169 22.26 0.46 -0.63
C SER A 169 22.39 0.03 0.82
N ASP A 170 21.36 0.30 1.63
CA ASP A 170 21.34 -0.04 3.05
C ASP A 170 21.35 -1.55 3.29
N LYS A 171 20.68 -2.33 2.42
CA LYS A 171 20.75 -3.80 2.46
C LYS A 171 22.16 -4.31 2.23
N ARG A 172 22.91 -3.70 1.30
CA ARG A 172 24.32 -4.05 1.05
C ARG A 172 25.20 -3.64 2.23
N GLU A 173 24.97 -2.48 2.83
CA GLU A 173 25.68 -2.04 4.05
C GLU A 173 25.44 -2.95 5.26
N ALA A 174 24.19 -3.36 5.46
CA ALA A 174 23.84 -4.32 6.51
C ALA A 174 24.48 -5.69 6.23
N GLN A 175 24.43 -6.18 4.99
CA GLN A 175 25.08 -7.43 4.59
C GLN A 175 26.60 -7.37 4.82
N TYR A 176 27.24 -6.24 4.50
CA TYR A 176 28.66 -6.04 4.77
C TYR A 176 28.99 -6.07 6.25
N THR A 177 28.13 -5.50 7.11
CA THR A 177 28.32 -5.54 8.56
C THR A 177 28.27 -6.98 9.08
N VAL A 178 27.29 -7.77 8.62
CA VAL A 178 27.19 -9.21 8.93
C VAL A 178 28.41 -9.97 8.41
N ASP A 179 28.83 -9.74 7.18
CA ASP A 179 29.98 -10.42 6.59
C ASP A 179 31.28 -10.07 7.32
N LYS A 180 31.44 -8.81 7.75
CA LYS A 180 32.56 -8.36 8.58
C LYS A 180 32.62 -9.09 9.91
N GLU A 181 31.48 -9.29 10.58
CA GLU A 181 31.40 -10.06 11.83
C GLU A 181 31.79 -11.54 11.61
N LYS A 182 31.28 -12.17 10.55
CA LYS A 182 31.65 -13.55 10.17
C LYS A 182 33.14 -13.69 9.87
N CYS A 183 33.72 -12.73 9.14
CA CYS A 183 35.16 -12.69 8.88
C CYS A 183 35.96 -12.45 10.17
N GLY A 184 35.35 -11.85 11.20
CA GLY A 184 35.94 -11.64 12.52
C GLY A 184 36.45 -12.92 13.17
N SER A 185 35.76 -14.03 12.94
CA SER A 185 36.08 -15.38 13.46
C SER A 185 37.29 -16.05 12.79
N LEU A 186 37.78 -15.51 11.68
CA LEU A 186 38.94 -16.03 10.95
C LEU A 186 40.24 -15.34 11.39
N ALA A 187 41.39 -15.91 11.01
CA ALA A 187 42.71 -15.34 11.26
C ALA A 187 43.62 -15.37 10.02
N GLY A 188 44.63 -14.52 10.00
CA GLY A 188 45.64 -14.46 8.93
C GLY A 188 45.05 -14.22 7.54
N THR A 189 45.62 -14.89 6.53
CA THR A 189 45.23 -14.75 5.11
C THR A 189 43.76 -15.06 4.87
N ALA A 190 43.18 -16.02 5.60
CA ALA A 190 41.77 -16.37 5.47
C ALA A 190 40.85 -15.20 5.89
N LYS A 191 41.22 -14.45 6.93
CA LYS A 191 40.49 -13.24 7.34
C LYS A 191 40.58 -12.15 6.29
N ALA A 192 41.76 -11.94 5.72
CA ALA A 192 41.98 -10.92 4.69
C ALA A 192 41.12 -11.20 3.44
N GLN A 193 41.19 -12.42 2.92
CA GLN A 193 40.39 -12.86 1.76
C GLN A 193 38.89 -12.75 2.01
N CYS A 194 38.43 -13.11 3.21
CA CYS A 194 37.04 -12.95 3.60
C CYS A 194 36.59 -11.48 3.59
N MET A 195 37.41 -10.58 4.15
CA MET A 195 37.10 -9.14 4.17
C MET A 195 37.08 -8.52 2.77
N ASP A 196 37.98 -8.95 1.88
CA ASP A 196 38.00 -8.47 0.49
C ASP A 196 36.75 -8.90 -0.27
N GLN A 197 36.29 -10.15 -0.08
CA GLN A 197 35.04 -10.63 -0.66
C GLN A 197 33.83 -9.85 -0.14
N ALA A 198 33.80 -9.54 1.17
CA ALA A 198 32.72 -8.75 1.77
C ALA A 198 32.65 -7.33 1.18
N ARG A 199 33.81 -6.69 0.91
CA ARG A 199 33.88 -5.37 0.26
C ARG A 199 33.42 -5.43 -1.20
N ALA A 200 33.84 -6.45 -1.95
CA ALA A 200 33.40 -6.65 -3.33
C ALA A 200 31.87 -6.78 -3.44
N ASN A 201 31.22 -7.46 -2.48
CA ASN A 201 29.76 -7.61 -2.43
C ASN A 201 29.00 -6.28 -2.18
N MET A 202 29.65 -5.27 -1.57
CA MET A 202 29.09 -3.92 -1.45
C MET A 202 29.15 -3.13 -2.75
N GLY A 203 29.97 -3.55 -3.71
CA GLY A 203 30.37 -2.72 -4.85
C GLY A 203 31.34 -1.60 -4.46
N LYS A 204 32.19 -1.85 -3.45
CA LYS A 204 33.32 -0.99 -3.05
C LYS A 204 34.65 -1.60 -3.45
#